data_AF-A0A3M1CYX7-F1
#
_entry.id   AF-A0A3M1CYX7-F1
#
_cell.length_a   1.000
_cell.length_b   1.000
_cell.length_c   1.000
_cell.angle_alpha   90.00
_cell.angle_beta   90.00
_cell.angle_gamma   90.00
#
_symmetry.space_group_name_H-M   'P 1'
#
loop_
_entity.id
_entity.type
_entity.pdbx_description
1 polymer ?
#
loop_
_entity_poly.entity_id
_entity_poly.type
_entity_poly.pdbx_seq_one_letter_code
_entity_poly.pdbx_strand_id
1 'polypeptide(L)'
;MIARSSSILPLSLLPLSMLLLAAEAPASGAEAPPVAELSWRRGIGRLGVTAPPGEHIDPRSPVRVVVDQADRHQELDAHGDVLVDGWRFPVAEGELAGTLRLALCEDGGGTCRVVDLQFTAAVSGRRGAVSLALEDAAPATVEPHPEPGFAEDPDRAFAEALARASSRDHAVLLDFGAIWCPPCNLLAAQVLEDPADADALAGYEVVSIDADRPDSWALKDRYDVGGYPTVIITDAAGNERDRQVGYTSEAAFLQWLDRAGRPEPVDPLVRADRLARTGRIVAARGILAEIPPVADDLRYRRVALMVADEPDPADVAWLVAHEHSRERALQWIWDVIDVAASDPGLAAATRSFLLAQTVGAPPLEASDLLVAVARLTEDEDAARAIYGAAAAVLAAGLSGDPVRDKGLYGALADLYEEAGLRDAAIDLLVDAVAAFPDEMTFHYALAGAWIDAGRPDEAVAQARRALAVSYGDNRLRSAHRLAEALAAAGRVDEAVGVIDEALAGAVVPPDDVQVRTPRYLEALRRLRGELAGE
;
A
#
# COMPACT_ATOMS: atom_id res chain seq x y z
N MET A 1 -21.98 36.43 75.88
CA MET A 1 -21.61 37.83 76.19
C MET A 1 -20.95 38.41 74.96
N ILE A 2 -21.43 39.59 74.56
CA ILE A 2 -21.17 40.31 73.31
C ILE A 2 -19.93 41.20 73.46
N ALA A 3 -19.21 41.43 72.35
CA ALA A 3 -18.68 42.74 71.85
C ALA A 3 -17.32 42.53 71.12
N ARG A 4 -17.23 42.76 69.80
CA ARG A 4 -16.90 44.05 69.09
C ARG A 4 -15.42 44.47 69.32
N SER A 5 -14.63 44.99 68.39
CA SER A 5 -14.75 45.43 66.98
C SER A 5 -13.32 45.73 66.47
N SER A 6 -13.09 45.58 65.15
CA SER A 6 -12.33 46.45 64.21
C SER A 6 -10.90 46.96 64.55
N SER A 7 -9.95 47.17 63.64
CA SER A 7 -9.67 46.87 62.21
C SER A 7 -8.30 47.54 61.90
N ILE A 8 -7.71 47.21 60.74
CA ILE A 8 -6.81 48.04 59.87
C ILE A 8 -5.28 47.76 59.92
N LEU A 9 -4.82 47.11 58.82
CA LEU A 9 -3.49 47.01 58.16
C LEU A 9 -2.99 48.40 57.64
N PRO A 10 -1.74 48.64 57.14
CA PRO A 10 -0.97 47.75 56.24
C PRO A 10 0.60 47.83 56.25
N LEU A 11 1.21 46.93 55.43
CA LEU A 11 2.45 47.04 54.58
C LEU A 11 3.75 47.62 55.21
N SER A 12 5.00 47.17 54.96
CA SER A 12 5.61 46.42 53.85
C SER A 12 7.13 46.20 54.08
N LEU A 13 7.75 45.31 53.28
CA LEU A 13 9.17 45.24 52.79
C LEU A 13 10.30 44.49 53.58
N LEU A 14 10.68 43.33 52.99
CA LEU A 14 11.98 42.60 52.72
C LEU A 14 13.36 43.19 53.18
N PRO A 15 14.52 42.45 53.23
CA PRO A 15 14.96 41.34 52.33
C PRO A 15 15.95 40.22 52.86
N LEU A 16 16.39 39.34 51.92
CA LEU A 16 17.59 38.43 51.83
C LEU A 16 17.60 37.10 52.63
N SER A 17 17.81 35.90 52.04
CA SER A 17 18.99 35.50 51.23
C SER A 17 18.75 34.31 50.28
N MET A 18 19.41 34.38 49.11
CA MET A 18 19.51 33.38 48.03
C MET A 18 20.49 32.23 48.36
N LEU A 19 20.18 31.01 47.90
CA LEU A 19 21.16 30.00 47.50
C LEU A 19 20.79 29.53 46.08
N LEU A 20 21.66 29.81 45.11
CA LEU A 20 21.57 29.31 43.73
C LEU A 20 22.11 27.86 43.68
N LEU A 21 21.31 26.91 43.18
CA LEU A 21 21.83 25.81 42.37
C LEU A 21 21.56 26.19 40.91
N ALA A 22 22.62 26.42 40.15
CA ALA A 22 22.55 26.60 38.71
C ALA A 22 22.25 25.22 38.08
N ALA A 23 21.10 25.10 37.42
CA ALA A 23 20.91 24.08 36.41
C ALA A 23 21.69 24.50 35.16
N GLU A 24 22.57 23.63 34.67
CA GLU A 24 23.26 23.81 33.40
C GLU A 24 22.23 23.93 32.26
N ALA A 25 22.41 24.94 31.41
CA ALA A 25 21.66 25.06 30.17
C ALA A 25 22.01 23.88 29.25
N PRO A 26 21.02 23.21 28.61
CA PRO A 26 21.32 22.17 27.64
C PRO A 26 22.05 22.79 26.45
N ALA A 27 23.07 22.07 25.98
CA ALA A 27 23.82 22.40 24.78
C ALA A 27 22.89 22.50 23.57
N SER A 28 23.16 23.49 22.71
CA SER A 28 22.50 23.66 21.42
C SER A 28 22.73 22.42 20.54
N GLY A 29 21.66 21.73 20.15
CA GLY A 29 21.69 20.63 19.18
C GLY A 29 20.87 19.38 19.55
N ALA A 30 20.16 19.35 20.68
CA ALA A 30 19.23 18.24 20.97
C ALA A 30 17.90 18.46 20.23
N GLU A 31 17.64 17.60 19.25
CA GLU A 31 16.37 17.49 18.54
C GLU A 31 15.23 17.14 19.52
N ALA A 32 14.08 17.80 19.39
CA ALA A 32 12.98 17.62 20.34
C ALA A 32 12.33 16.24 20.14
N PRO A 33 12.17 15.41 21.19
CA PRO A 33 11.54 14.10 21.05
C PRO A 33 10.06 14.24 20.70
N PRO A 34 9.46 13.23 20.03
CA PRO A 34 8.02 13.24 19.75
C PRO A 34 7.22 13.31 21.05
N VAL A 35 6.13 14.07 21.03
CA VAL A 35 5.29 14.26 22.22
C VAL A 35 3.82 14.05 21.86
N ALA A 36 3.11 13.31 22.70
CA ALA A 36 1.66 13.15 22.60
C ALA A 36 0.98 14.00 23.67
N GLU A 37 0.18 14.99 23.26
CA GLU A 37 -0.50 15.92 24.14
C GLU A 37 -2.01 15.88 23.94
N LEU A 38 -2.75 15.63 25.03
CA LEU A 38 -4.21 15.64 25.01
C LEU A 38 -4.75 17.00 25.45
N SER A 39 -5.32 17.74 24.51
CA SER A 39 -5.92 19.07 24.72
C SER A 39 -7.45 18.99 24.85
N TRP A 40 -8.04 19.89 25.64
CA TRP A 40 -9.50 19.90 25.90
C TRP A 40 -10.16 21.20 25.45
N ARG A 41 -11.15 21.12 24.55
CA ARG A 41 -11.97 22.29 24.14
C ARG A 41 -13.43 21.90 23.96
N ARG A 42 -14.34 22.66 24.60
CA ARG A 42 -15.81 22.53 24.45
C ARG A 42 -16.34 21.10 24.66
N GLY A 43 -15.74 20.34 25.59
CA GLY A 43 -16.14 18.95 25.89
C GLY A 43 -15.62 17.90 24.90
N ILE A 44 -14.69 18.29 24.02
CA ILE A 44 -13.98 17.39 23.12
C ILE A 44 -12.50 17.39 23.54
N GLY A 45 -11.97 16.22 23.84
CA GLY A 45 -10.52 15.99 23.96
C GLY A 45 -9.93 15.67 22.60
N ARG A 46 -8.74 16.19 22.30
CA ARG A 46 -7.93 15.88 21.11
C ARG A 46 -6.51 15.52 21.52
N LEU A 47 -6.07 14.32 21.18
CA LEU A 47 -4.69 13.86 21.38
C LEU A 47 -3.86 14.21 20.15
N GLY A 48 -3.17 15.35 20.20
CA GLY A 48 -2.22 15.75 19.17
C GLY A 48 -0.89 15.03 19.39
N VAL A 49 -0.22 14.68 18.29
CA VAL A 49 1.15 14.17 18.31
C VAL A 49 2.02 15.14 17.56
N THR A 50 3.06 15.63 18.21
CA THR A 50 4.08 16.44 17.54
C THR A 50 5.20 15.51 17.12
N ALA A 51 5.32 15.26 15.82
CA ALA A 51 6.48 14.58 15.24
C ALA A 51 7.73 15.49 15.34
N PRO A 52 8.94 14.92 15.47
CA PRO A 52 10.17 15.67 15.35
C PRO A 52 10.29 16.29 13.95
N PRO A 53 11.06 17.37 13.80
CA PRO A 53 11.28 17.96 12.48
C PRO A 53 11.88 16.93 11.51
N GLY A 54 11.29 16.77 10.33
CA GLY A 54 11.79 15.84 9.31
C GLY A 54 11.15 14.46 9.35
N GLU A 55 10.22 14.25 10.27
CA GLU A 55 9.39 13.06 10.35
C GLU A 55 7.90 13.45 10.31
N HIS A 56 7.08 12.59 9.73
CA HIS A 56 5.62 12.68 9.72
C HIS A 56 5.01 11.35 10.14
N ILE A 57 3.72 11.36 10.47
CA ILE A 57 2.97 10.11 10.66
C ILE A 57 2.40 9.71 9.30
N ASP A 58 2.86 8.63 8.65
CA ASP A 58 2.19 8.16 7.42
C ASP A 58 0.75 7.72 7.81
N PRO A 59 -0.30 8.33 7.24
CA PRO A 59 -1.69 8.06 7.61
C PRO A 59 -2.15 6.64 7.26
N ARG A 60 -1.41 5.88 6.45
CA ARG A 60 -1.66 4.45 6.23
C ARG A 60 -0.90 3.57 7.23
N SER A 61 -0.03 4.15 8.04
CA SER A 61 0.66 3.42 9.10
C SER A 61 -0.34 2.94 10.14
N PRO A 62 -0.24 1.68 10.58
CA PRO A 62 -0.99 1.21 11.73
C PRO A 62 -0.59 1.98 12.99
N VAL A 63 -1.60 2.32 13.78
CA VAL A 63 -1.50 3.00 15.06
C VAL A 63 -2.27 2.19 16.10
N ARG A 64 -1.63 1.93 17.24
CA ARG A 64 -2.27 1.34 18.41
C ARG A 64 -2.39 2.38 19.51
N VAL A 65 -3.62 2.60 19.97
CA VAL A 65 -3.90 3.47 21.11
C VAL A 65 -4.46 2.65 22.25
N VAL A 66 -3.79 2.71 23.39
CA VAL A 66 -4.24 2.12 24.64
C VAL A 66 -4.60 3.23 25.60
N VAL A 67 -5.81 3.17 26.15
CA VAL A 67 -6.33 4.17 27.07
C VAL A 67 -6.81 3.50 28.36
N ASP A 68 -6.24 3.97 29.46
CA ASP A 68 -6.54 3.51 30.82
C ASP A 68 -7.18 4.63 31.64
N GLN A 69 -8.37 4.34 32.20
CA GLN A 69 -9.04 5.24 33.13
C GLN A 69 -9.87 4.48 34.16
N ALA A 70 -9.48 4.60 35.43
CA ALA A 70 -10.09 3.88 36.55
C ALA A 70 -10.17 2.36 36.26
N ASP A 71 -11.37 1.77 36.20
CA ASP A 71 -11.58 0.35 35.91
C ASP A 71 -11.83 0.06 34.40
N ARG A 72 -11.50 1.00 33.51
CA ARG A 72 -11.74 0.87 32.07
C ARG A 72 -10.43 0.87 31.29
N HIS A 73 -10.28 -0.16 30.47
CA HIS A 73 -9.21 -0.34 29.51
C HIS A 73 -9.82 -0.37 28.11
N GLN A 74 -9.32 0.46 27.21
CA GLN A 74 -9.78 0.54 25.83
C GLN A 74 -8.57 0.53 24.90
N GLU A 75 -8.61 -0.35 23.91
CA GLU A 75 -7.58 -0.51 22.91
C GLU A 75 -8.19 -0.30 21.52
N LEU A 76 -7.47 0.41 20.67
CA LEU A 76 -7.77 0.52 19.25
C LEU A 76 -6.51 0.24 18.45
N ASP A 77 -6.63 -0.75 17.58
CA ASP A 77 -5.78 -0.91 16.41
C ASP A 77 -6.48 -0.26 15.21
N ALA A 78 -5.83 0.75 14.63
CA ALA A 78 -6.33 1.45 13.47
C ALA A 78 -5.17 1.90 12.58
N HIS A 79 -5.47 2.72 11.58
CA HIS A 79 -4.46 3.40 10.77
C HIS A 79 -4.44 4.90 11.12
N GLY A 80 -3.37 5.60 10.79
CA GLY A 80 -3.22 7.03 11.07
C GLY A 80 -4.40 7.87 10.54
N ASP A 81 -4.95 7.53 9.37
CA ASP A 81 -6.13 8.15 8.75
C ASP A 81 -7.39 8.06 9.63
N VAL A 82 -7.62 6.90 10.26
CA VAL A 82 -8.75 6.68 11.19
C VAL A 82 -8.64 7.60 12.42
N LEU A 83 -7.42 7.91 12.85
CA LEU A 83 -7.21 8.87 13.93
C LEU A 83 -7.36 10.30 13.44
N VAL A 84 -6.92 10.66 12.24
CA VAL A 84 -7.14 12.02 11.68
C VAL A 84 -8.63 12.41 11.75
N ASP A 85 -9.54 11.47 11.49
CA ASP A 85 -11.01 11.67 11.58
C ASP A 85 -11.58 11.70 13.02
N GLY A 86 -10.78 11.31 14.00
CA GLY A 86 -11.12 11.38 15.42
C GLY A 86 -11.77 10.09 15.96
N TRP A 87 -10.98 9.21 16.57
CA TRP A 87 -11.51 8.01 17.23
C TRP A 87 -12.30 8.35 18.51
N ARG A 88 -13.61 8.04 18.52
CA ARG A 88 -14.53 8.33 19.64
C ARG A 88 -14.66 7.20 20.64
N PHE A 89 -14.37 7.49 21.92
CA PHE A 89 -14.55 6.51 22.99
C PHE A 89 -15.04 7.15 24.31
N PRO A 90 -15.85 6.45 25.12
CA PRO A 90 -16.40 6.99 26.36
C PRO A 90 -15.32 7.19 27.44
N VAL A 91 -15.31 8.37 28.06
CA VAL A 91 -14.46 8.70 29.22
C VAL A 91 -15.29 9.11 30.44
N ALA A 92 -14.73 8.92 31.63
CA ALA A 92 -15.23 9.44 32.90
C ALA A 92 -14.48 10.72 33.30
N GLU A 93 -15.05 11.49 34.25
CA GLU A 93 -14.31 12.59 34.89
C GLU A 93 -13.16 12.01 35.71
N GLY A 94 -11.98 12.63 35.62
CA GLY A 94 -10.77 12.16 36.30
C GLY A 94 -9.53 12.25 35.41
N GLU A 95 -8.46 11.62 35.85
CA GLU A 95 -7.21 11.50 35.08
C GLU A 95 -7.37 10.39 34.03
N LEU A 96 -6.91 10.67 32.81
CA LEU A 96 -6.85 9.74 31.69
C LEU A 96 -5.37 9.56 31.36
N ALA A 97 -4.90 8.32 31.30
CA ALA A 97 -3.55 8.00 30.86
C ALA A 97 -3.62 6.99 29.72
N GLY A 98 -2.59 6.96 28.89
CA GLY A 98 -2.53 5.99 27.81
C GLY A 98 -1.18 5.95 27.13
N THR A 99 -1.03 4.94 26.30
CA THR A 99 0.09 4.78 25.37
C THR A 99 -0.43 4.85 23.95
N LEU A 100 0.35 5.51 23.12
CA LEU A 100 0.13 5.66 21.69
C LEU A 100 1.35 5.09 20.99
N ARG A 101 1.19 3.93 20.37
CA ARG A 101 2.20 3.31 19.52
C ARG A 101 1.89 3.69 18.08
N LEU A 102 2.81 4.41 17.44
CA LEU A 102 2.67 4.84 16.05
C LEU A 102 4.02 4.84 15.36
N ALA A 103 4.01 4.91 14.03
CA ALA A 103 5.22 5.06 13.26
C ALA A 103 5.44 6.54 12.89
N LEU A 104 6.69 6.96 13.00
CA LEU A 104 7.18 8.21 12.44
C LEU A 104 8.05 7.86 11.24
N CYS A 105 7.71 8.42 10.08
CA CYS A 105 8.35 8.18 8.79
C CYS A 105 9.10 9.43 8.36
N GLU A 106 10.26 9.27 7.75
CA GLU A 106 11.05 10.42 7.28
C GLU A 106 10.37 11.16 6.12
N ASP A 107 10.45 12.48 6.14
CA ASP A 107 9.94 13.34 5.07
C ASP A 107 10.78 13.16 3.79
N GLY A 108 10.12 12.73 2.70
CA GLY A 108 10.77 12.48 1.41
C GLY A 108 11.66 11.22 1.36
N GLY A 109 11.70 10.44 2.44
CA GLY A 109 12.33 9.12 2.54
C GLY A 109 11.30 7.98 2.54
N GLY A 110 11.78 6.74 2.73
CA GLY A 110 10.91 5.56 2.84
C GLY A 110 11.00 4.82 4.18
N THR A 111 11.92 5.23 5.05
CA THR A 111 12.20 4.62 6.36
C THR A 111 11.21 5.13 7.41
N CYS A 112 10.75 4.22 8.26
CA CYS A 112 9.84 4.51 9.36
C CYS A 112 10.36 3.84 10.63
N ARG A 113 10.22 4.52 11.77
CA ARG A 113 10.53 3.97 13.09
C ARG A 113 9.29 3.99 13.98
N VAL A 114 9.10 2.93 14.75
CA VAL A 114 7.99 2.83 15.69
C VAL A 114 8.36 3.56 16.99
N VAL A 115 7.43 4.38 17.49
CA VAL A 115 7.55 5.06 18.78
C VAL A 115 6.37 4.72 19.68
N ASP A 116 6.69 4.59 20.97
CA ASP A 116 5.71 4.49 22.04
C ASP A 116 5.65 5.82 22.79
N LEU A 117 4.55 6.54 22.64
CA LEU A 117 4.31 7.84 23.29
C LEU A 117 3.35 7.69 24.44
N GLN A 118 3.70 8.23 25.61
CA GLN A 118 2.79 8.30 26.74
C GLN A 118 2.06 9.64 26.72
N PHE A 119 0.78 9.63 27.08
CA PHE A 119 0.00 10.84 27.30
C PHE A 119 -0.82 10.74 28.58
N THR A 120 -1.02 11.89 29.22
CA THR A 120 -1.88 12.03 30.40
C THR A 120 -2.69 13.31 30.29
N ALA A 121 -3.97 13.29 30.66
CA ALA A 121 -4.76 14.51 30.79
C ALA A 121 -5.83 14.44 31.87
N ALA A 122 -6.17 15.60 32.42
CA ALA A 122 -7.32 15.77 33.29
C ALA A 122 -8.60 15.99 32.45
N VAL A 123 -9.55 15.07 32.55
CA VAL A 123 -10.87 15.17 31.91
C VAL A 123 -11.84 15.88 32.86
N SER A 124 -12.39 17.02 32.44
CA SER A 124 -13.40 17.76 33.22
C SER A 124 -14.60 18.19 32.33
N GLY A 125 -15.83 17.93 32.80
CA GLY A 125 -17.07 18.26 32.10
C GLY A 125 -18.05 17.08 31.95
N ARG A 126 -19.30 17.39 31.57
CA ARG A 126 -20.42 16.41 31.48
C ARG A 126 -20.03 15.16 30.66
N ARG A 127 -20.43 13.97 31.15
CA ARG A 127 -20.27 12.63 30.52
C ARG A 127 -20.29 12.70 28.98
N GLY A 128 -19.24 12.19 28.33
CA GLY A 128 -19.10 12.24 26.87
C GLY A 128 -17.99 11.34 26.33
N ALA A 129 -17.84 11.32 24.99
CA ALA A 129 -16.80 10.60 24.28
C ALA A 129 -15.64 11.54 23.89
N VAL A 130 -14.39 11.07 23.96
CA VAL A 130 -13.17 11.77 23.51
C VAL A 130 -12.87 11.37 22.07
N SER A 131 -12.44 12.33 21.25
CA SER A 131 -11.98 12.08 19.87
C SER A 131 -10.47 12.20 19.79
N LEU A 132 -9.75 11.09 19.66
CA LEU A 132 -8.29 11.15 19.46
C LEU A 132 -8.02 11.47 17.99
N ALA A 133 -7.34 12.60 17.74
CA ALA A 133 -7.04 13.09 16.40
C ALA A 133 -5.61 13.56 16.27
N LEU A 134 -4.87 12.95 15.33
CA LEU A 134 -3.48 13.28 15.02
C LEU A 134 -3.44 14.58 14.20
N GLU A 135 -2.64 15.54 14.63
CA GLU A 135 -2.38 16.80 13.91
C GLU A 135 -0.86 16.91 13.69
N ASP A 136 -0.41 16.95 12.44
CA ASP A 136 1.03 16.97 12.09
C ASP A 136 1.63 18.38 12.15
N ALA A 137 2.90 18.50 12.52
CA ALA A 137 3.66 19.76 12.49
C ALA A 137 4.71 19.73 11.37
N ALA A 138 4.80 20.82 10.60
CA ALA A 138 5.53 20.95 9.34
C ALA A 138 7.03 20.53 9.35
N PRO A 139 7.59 20.13 8.19
CA PRO A 139 8.82 19.35 8.07
C PRO A 139 10.11 20.19 8.20
N ALA A 140 11.20 19.61 8.71
CA ALA A 140 12.57 20.13 8.55
C ALA A 140 13.60 19.02 8.30
N THR A 141 14.45 19.26 7.29
CA THR A 141 15.59 18.49 6.73
C THR A 141 16.27 17.36 7.54
N VAL A 142 16.51 16.24 6.82
CA VAL A 142 17.08 14.93 7.24
C VAL A 142 18.62 14.85 7.21
N GLU A 143 19.22 14.16 8.19
CA GLU A 143 20.53 13.45 8.10
C GLU A 143 20.33 11.92 8.21
N PRO A 144 21.20 11.06 7.62
CA PRO A 144 20.88 9.65 7.35
C PRO A 144 21.37 8.66 8.43
N HIS A 145 20.54 7.66 8.80
CA HIS A 145 20.90 6.47 9.61
C HIS A 145 20.02 5.22 9.27
N PRO A 146 20.33 4.02 9.83
CA PRO A 146 20.73 2.78 9.14
C PRO A 146 19.58 1.94 8.50
N GLU A 147 19.95 1.10 7.52
CA GLU A 147 19.05 0.28 6.68
C GLU A 147 18.35 -0.90 7.43
N PRO A 148 17.16 -1.36 6.94
CA PRO A 148 16.48 -2.56 7.44
C PRO A 148 17.35 -3.83 7.34
N GLY A 149 17.12 -4.81 8.21
CA GLY A 149 17.90 -6.06 8.34
C GLY A 149 17.76 -7.07 7.19
N PHE A 150 17.73 -6.62 5.93
CA PHE A 150 17.67 -7.51 4.76
C PHE A 150 18.89 -8.43 4.68
N ALA A 151 18.67 -9.65 4.17
CA ALA A 151 19.75 -10.61 3.95
C ALA A 151 20.74 -10.09 2.89
N GLU A 152 22.03 -10.11 3.22
CA GLU A 152 23.11 -9.72 2.27
C GLU A 152 23.18 -10.65 1.04
N ASP A 153 22.82 -11.92 1.22
CA ASP A 153 22.76 -12.95 0.18
C ASP A 153 21.42 -13.72 0.33
N PRO A 154 20.37 -13.31 -0.41
CA PRO A 154 19.03 -13.89 -0.28
C PRO A 154 18.98 -15.41 -0.56
N ASP A 155 19.65 -15.88 -1.60
CA ASP A 155 19.65 -17.29 -2.00
C ASP A 155 20.29 -18.17 -0.93
N ARG A 156 21.45 -17.73 -0.41
CA ARG A 156 22.11 -18.45 0.67
C ARG A 156 21.29 -18.43 1.95
N ALA A 157 20.76 -17.26 2.34
CA ALA A 157 19.94 -17.12 3.53
C ALA A 157 18.71 -18.04 3.47
N PHE A 158 18.06 -18.12 2.31
CA PHE A 158 16.93 -19.00 2.09
C PHE A 158 17.32 -20.49 2.15
N ALA A 159 18.42 -20.89 1.51
CA ALA A 159 18.89 -22.27 1.58
C ALA A 159 19.22 -22.71 3.02
N GLU A 160 19.84 -21.83 3.80
CA GLU A 160 20.13 -22.08 5.22
C GLU A 160 18.84 -22.13 6.05
N ALA A 161 17.85 -21.28 5.76
CA ALA A 161 16.54 -21.30 6.41
C ALA A 161 15.78 -22.61 6.12
N LEU A 162 15.78 -23.11 4.88
CA LEU A 162 15.18 -24.41 4.53
C LEU A 162 15.83 -25.57 5.31
N ALA A 163 17.16 -25.57 5.43
CA ALA A 163 17.89 -26.58 6.18
C ALA A 163 17.51 -26.55 7.68
N ARG A 164 17.43 -25.36 8.27
CA ARG A 164 17.01 -25.19 9.68
C ARG A 164 15.55 -25.59 9.87
N ALA A 165 14.67 -25.17 8.96
CA ALA A 165 13.25 -25.49 8.97
C ALA A 165 13.01 -27.01 8.93
N SER A 166 13.73 -27.72 8.08
CA SER A 166 13.67 -29.19 8.01
C SER A 166 14.10 -29.85 9.32
N SER A 167 15.10 -29.31 10.01
CA SER A 167 15.61 -29.89 11.26
C SER A 167 14.73 -29.61 12.49
N ARG A 168 13.91 -28.56 12.44
CA ARG A 168 13.09 -28.06 13.57
C ARG A 168 11.59 -28.24 13.39
N ASP A 169 11.16 -28.82 12.27
CA ASP A 169 9.74 -28.88 11.86
C ASP A 169 9.10 -27.48 11.79
N HIS A 170 9.89 -26.49 11.34
CA HIS A 170 9.43 -25.12 11.12
C HIS A 170 9.02 -24.93 9.66
N ALA A 171 8.27 -23.85 9.40
CA ALA A 171 8.13 -23.29 8.06
C ALA A 171 9.22 -22.24 7.79
N VAL A 172 9.40 -21.83 6.54
CA VAL A 172 10.21 -20.64 6.23
C VAL A 172 9.26 -19.49 5.92
N LEU A 173 9.53 -18.32 6.48
CA LEU A 173 8.78 -17.10 6.20
C LEU A 173 9.67 -16.14 5.42
N LEU A 174 9.38 -15.98 4.13
CA LEU A 174 10.08 -15.09 3.22
C LEU A 174 9.37 -13.74 3.20
N ASP A 175 10.06 -12.68 3.58
CA ASP A 175 9.57 -11.30 3.52
C ASP A 175 10.23 -10.58 2.34
N PHE A 176 9.47 -10.31 1.28
CA PHE A 176 9.94 -9.51 0.15
C PHE A 176 9.52 -8.05 0.34
N GLY A 177 10.49 -7.21 0.68
CA GLY A 177 10.30 -5.78 0.91
C GLY A 177 11.25 -4.92 0.07
N ALA A 178 11.29 -3.62 0.35
CA ALA A 178 12.28 -2.70 -0.21
C ALA A 178 12.54 -1.57 0.81
N ILE A 179 13.75 -1.01 0.82
CA ILE A 179 14.14 0.04 1.77
C ILE A 179 13.21 1.25 1.70
N TRP A 180 12.80 1.62 0.49
CA TRP A 180 11.94 2.78 0.25
C TRP A 180 10.46 2.52 0.56
N CYS A 181 10.06 1.29 0.90
CA CYS A 181 8.66 0.87 1.00
C CYS A 181 8.13 1.04 2.45
N PRO A 182 7.28 2.05 2.73
CA PRO A 182 6.77 2.29 4.09
C PRO A 182 6.00 1.11 4.69
N PRO A 183 5.04 0.45 3.99
CA PRO A 183 4.36 -0.71 4.56
C PRO A 183 5.29 -1.91 4.80
N CYS A 184 6.41 -2.02 4.08
CA CYS A 184 7.42 -3.05 4.33
C CYS A 184 8.17 -2.77 5.63
N ASN A 185 8.62 -1.53 5.83
CA ASN A 185 9.34 -1.12 7.03
C ASN A 185 8.45 -1.20 8.29
N LEU A 186 7.15 -0.92 8.14
CA LEU A 186 6.17 -1.09 9.21
C LEU A 186 5.99 -2.56 9.61
N LEU A 187 5.84 -3.46 8.63
CA LEU A 187 5.76 -4.89 8.88
C LEU A 187 7.02 -5.40 9.61
N ALA A 188 8.20 -4.98 9.13
CA ALA A 188 9.47 -5.36 9.74
C ALA A 188 9.51 -4.91 11.21
N ALA A 189 9.23 -3.64 11.47
CA ALA A 189 9.33 -3.06 12.81
C ALA A 189 8.26 -3.56 13.79
N GLN A 190 7.05 -3.87 13.32
CA GLN A 190 5.93 -4.26 14.21
C GLN A 190 5.84 -5.74 14.47
N VAL A 191 6.29 -6.58 13.53
CA VAL A 191 6.11 -8.04 13.64
C VAL A 191 7.44 -8.77 13.51
N LEU A 192 8.18 -8.55 12.43
CA LEU A 192 9.36 -9.38 12.12
C LEU A 192 10.51 -9.16 13.10
N GLU A 193 10.65 -7.94 13.62
CA GLU A 193 11.72 -7.51 14.51
C GLU A 193 11.24 -7.17 15.94
N ASP A 194 9.92 -7.07 16.19
CA ASP A 194 9.38 -6.78 17.53
C ASP A 194 9.54 -8.02 18.45
N PRO A 195 10.29 -7.92 19.56
CA PRO A 195 10.41 -9.02 20.52
C PRO A 195 9.07 -9.47 21.12
N ALA A 196 8.03 -8.63 21.11
CA ALA A 196 6.70 -8.98 21.59
C ALA A 196 6.04 -10.10 20.76
N ASP A 197 6.36 -10.17 19.47
CA ASP A 197 5.78 -11.14 18.53
C ASP A 197 6.69 -12.35 18.27
N ALA A 198 7.80 -12.47 19.02
CA ALA A 198 8.75 -13.57 18.90
C ALA A 198 8.08 -14.96 19.05
N ASP A 199 7.05 -15.07 19.90
CA ASP A 199 6.30 -16.32 20.07
C ASP A 199 5.47 -16.67 18.83
N ALA A 200 4.91 -15.68 18.13
CA ALA A 200 4.16 -15.89 16.89
C ALA A 200 5.07 -16.33 15.73
N LEU A 201 6.34 -15.90 15.77
CA LEU A 201 7.37 -16.26 14.79
C LEU A 201 8.17 -17.51 15.15
N ALA A 202 7.99 -18.07 16.36
CA ALA A 202 8.82 -19.17 16.87
C ALA A 202 8.82 -20.43 16.00
N GLY A 203 7.74 -20.66 15.24
CA GLY A 203 7.60 -21.78 14.30
C GLY A 203 8.12 -21.50 12.88
N TYR A 204 8.78 -20.37 12.66
CA TYR A 204 9.25 -19.91 11.36
C TYR A 204 10.75 -19.62 11.35
N GLU A 205 11.40 -19.93 10.23
CA GLU A 205 12.71 -19.39 9.89
C GLU A 205 12.48 -18.17 9.00
N VAL A 206 12.62 -16.96 9.54
CA VAL A 206 12.34 -15.71 8.82
C VAL A 206 13.54 -15.31 7.94
N VAL A 207 13.27 -14.91 6.71
CA VAL A 207 14.25 -14.39 5.75
C VAL A 207 13.68 -13.14 5.08
N SER A 208 14.19 -11.96 5.44
CA SER A 208 13.84 -10.71 4.78
C SER A 208 14.76 -10.45 3.59
N ILE A 209 14.16 -10.11 2.45
CA ILE A 209 14.77 -9.99 1.14
C ILE A 209 14.45 -8.60 0.59
N ASP A 210 15.49 -7.81 0.30
CA ASP A 210 15.33 -6.59 -0.49
C ASP A 210 15.07 -6.98 -1.93
N ALA A 211 13.82 -6.86 -2.34
CA ALA A 211 13.32 -7.29 -3.62
C ALA A 211 13.81 -6.40 -4.78
N ASP A 212 14.40 -5.23 -4.53
CA ASP A 212 14.94 -4.39 -5.61
C ASP A 212 16.40 -4.72 -5.95
N ARG A 213 17.06 -5.57 -5.15
CA ARG A 213 18.44 -5.98 -5.45
C ARG A 213 18.49 -7.06 -6.54
N PRO A 214 19.47 -7.01 -7.45
CA PRO A 214 19.64 -8.03 -8.50
C PRO A 214 19.80 -9.47 -7.98
N ASP A 215 20.40 -9.65 -6.80
CA ASP A 215 20.58 -10.96 -6.16
C ASP A 215 19.28 -11.56 -5.58
N SER A 216 18.19 -10.78 -5.50
CA SER A 216 16.86 -11.26 -5.09
C SER A 216 16.03 -11.82 -6.25
N TRP A 217 16.45 -11.57 -7.50
CA TRP A 217 15.63 -11.81 -8.68
C TRP A 217 15.22 -13.28 -8.88
N ALA A 218 16.13 -14.23 -8.62
CA ALA A 218 15.83 -15.65 -8.72
C ALA A 218 14.70 -16.07 -7.75
N LEU A 219 14.72 -15.56 -6.51
CA LEU A 219 13.67 -15.82 -5.53
C LEU A 219 12.37 -15.11 -5.87
N LYS A 220 12.42 -13.87 -6.37
CA LYS A 220 11.22 -13.14 -6.82
C LYS A 220 10.52 -13.84 -7.97
N ASP A 221 11.29 -14.34 -8.93
CA ASP A 221 10.76 -15.11 -10.06
C ASP A 221 10.16 -16.43 -9.57
N ARG A 222 10.92 -17.21 -8.78
CA ARG A 222 10.47 -18.50 -8.21
C ARG A 222 9.13 -18.38 -7.50
N TYR A 223 8.92 -17.26 -6.81
CA TYR A 223 7.72 -17.01 -6.02
C TYR A 223 6.74 -16.02 -6.67
N ASP A 224 6.97 -15.57 -7.91
CA ASP A 224 6.10 -14.63 -8.63
C ASP A 224 5.70 -13.41 -7.76
N VAL A 225 6.71 -12.65 -7.33
CA VAL A 225 6.56 -11.49 -6.46
C VAL A 225 6.40 -10.22 -7.29
N GLY A 226 5.15 -9.75 -7.42
CA GLY A 226 4.79 -8.57 -8.22
C GLY A 226 4.60 -7.25 -7.45
N GLY A 227 4.50 -7.28 -6.11
CA GLY A 227 4.23 -6.11 -5.28
C GLY A 227 4.78 -6.25 -3.87
N TYR A 228 4.91 -5.14 -3.14
CA TYR A 228 5.56 -5.11 -1.82
C TYR A 228 4.66 -4.47 -0.74
N PRO A 229 4.78 -4.90 0.53
CA PRO A 229 5.47 -6.12 0.93
C PRO A 229 4.73 -7.36 0.41
N THR A 230 5.47 -8.44 0.14
CA THR A 230 4.87 -9.77 -0.06
C THR A 230 5.54 -10.74 0.89
N VAL A 231 4.77 -11.33 1.80
CA VAL A 231 5.24 -12.35 2.73
C VAL A 231 4.76 -13.72 2.29
N ILE A 232 5.65 -14.71 2.26
CA ILE A 232 5.37 -16.05 1.78
C ILE A 232 5.80 -17.07 2.84
N ILE A 233 4.88 -17.97 3.19
CA ILE A 233 5.19 -19.12 4.04
C ILE A 233 5.48 -20.31 3.14
N THR A 234 6.64 -20.96 3.30
CA THR A 234 6.99 -22.19 2.60
C THR A 234 7.12 -23.37 3.56
N ASP A 235 6.96 -24.59 3.05
CA ASP A 235 7.45 -25.76 3.75
C ASP A 235 8.99 -25.84 3.73
N ALA A 236 9.55 -26.83 4.43
CA ALA A 236 10.98 -27.07 4.49
C ALA A 236 11.61 -27.53 3.15
N ALA A 237 10.81 -27.84 2.14
CA ALA A 237 11.27 -28.10 0.77
C ALA A 237 11.20 -26.84 -0.12
N GLY A 238 10.70 -25.72 0.42
CA GLY A 238 10.54 -24.46 -0.29
C GLY A 238 9.29 -24.41 -1.17
N ASN A 239 8.33 -25.30 -0.96
CA ASN A 239 7.01 -25.18 -1.59
C ASN A 239 6.18 -24.17 -0.82
N GLU A 240 5.63 -23.19 -1.52
CA GLU A 240 4.74 -22.20 -0.93
C GLU A 240 3.49 -22.85 -0.33
N ARG A 241 3.12 -22.42 0.87
CA ARG A 241 1.90 -22.82 1.60
C ARG A 241 0.85 -21.73 1.53
N ASP A 242 1.26 -20.50 1.81
CA ASP A 242 0.40 -19.33 1.83
C ASP A 242 1.20 -18.07 1.55
N ARG A 243 0.50 -16.98 1.19
CA ARG A 243 1.09 -15.66 1.02
C ARG A 243 0.18 -14.55 1.54
N GLN A 244 0.80 -13.42 1.89
CA GLN A 244 0.15 -12.16 2.21
C GLN A 244 0.78 -11.09 1.32
N VAL A 245 -0.05 -10.41 0.53
CA VAL A 245 0.38 -9.28 -0.31
C VAL A 245 -0.12 -7.99 0.33
N GLY A 246 0.77 -7.02 0.50
CA GLY A 246 0.53 -5.81 1.26
C GLY A 246 0.51 -6.06 2.78
N TYR A 247 0.58 -4.97 3.53
CA TYR A 247 0.49 -4.98 5.00
C TYR A 247 -0.54 -3.95 5.45
N THR A 248 -1.46 -4.36 6.32
CA THR A 248 -2.52 -3.51 6.88
C THR A 248 -2.29 -3.26 8.37
N SER A 249 -2.37 -4.28 9.21
CA SER A 249 -2.11 -4.15 10.64
C SER A 249 -1.45 -5.38 11.23
N GLU A 250 -0.79 -5.19 12.38
CA GLU A 250 -0.16 -6.23 13.19
C GLU A 250 -1.16 -7.37 13.48
N ALA A 251 -2.35 -7.03 14.02
CA ALA A 251 -3.39 -8.00 14.34
C ALA A 251 -3.89 -8.80 13.12
N ALA A 252 -4.09 -8.14 11.97
CA ALA A 252 -4.53 -8.84 10.75
C ALA A 252 -3.43 -9.78 10.22
N PHE A 253 -2.17 -9.34 10.29
CA PHE A 253 -1.03 -10.12 9.88
C PHE A 253 -0.80 -11.33 10.80
N LEU A 254 -0.86 -11.15 12.11
CA LEU A 254 -0.78 -12.24 13.09
C LEU A 254 -1.93 -13.23 12.94
N GLN A 255 -3.15 -12.76 12.63
CA GLN A 255 -4.27 -13.64 12.31
C GLN A 255 -4.06 -14.43 11.01
N TRP A 256 -3.42 -13.83 10.00
CA TRP A 256 -2.99 -14.56 8.81
C TRP A 256 -1.92 -15.60 9.19
N LEU A 257 -0.91 -15.24 9.97
CA LEU A 257 0.15 -16.16 10.43
C LEU A 257 -0.39 -17.36 11.22
N ASP A 258 -1.34 -17.16 12.15
CA ASP A 258 -1.95 -18.27 12.90
C ASP A 258 -2.76 -19.21 11.98
N ARG A 259 -3.47 -18.67 10.99
CA ARG A 259 -4.23 -19.48 10.03
C ARG A 259 -3.30 -20.22 9.07
N ALA A 260 -2.30 -19.54 8.53
CA ALA A 260 -1.38 -20.07 7.53
C ALA A 260 -0.33 -21.02 8.12
N GLY A 261 0.01 -20.82 9.40
CA GLY A 261 0.95 -21.66 10.17
C GLY A 261 0.38 -23.00 10.61
N ARG A 262 -0.94 -23.18 10.53
CA ARG A 262 -1.59 -24.48 10.82
C ARG A 262 -1.49 -25.37 9.59
N PRO A 263 -0.78 -26.51 9.65
CA PRO A 263 -0.73 -27.47 8.56
C PRO A 263 -2.04 -28.25 8.52
N GLU A 264 -3.15 -27.60 8.16
CA GLU A 264 -4.31 -28.36 7.73
C GLU A 264 -4.03 -28.93 6.34
N PRO A 265 -4.43 -30.19 6.05
CA PRO A 265 -4.51 -30.66 4.68
C PRO A 265 -5.59 -29.84 3.99
N VAL A 266 -5.20 -28.70 3.41
CA VAL A 266 -6.06 -27.90 2.56
C VAL A 266 -6.47 -28.81 1.42
N ASP A 267 -7.79 -29.01 1.26
CA ASP A 267 -8.39 -29.65 0.09
C ASP A 267 -7.58 -29.20 -1.16
N PRO A 268 -6.97 -30.13 -1.92
CA PRO A 268 -6.11 -29.77 -3.05
C PRO A 268 -6.78 -28.79 -4.02
N LEU A 269 -8.10 -28.87 -4.19
CA LEU A 269 -8.86 -27.95 -5.01
C LEU A 269 -8.96 -26.55 -4.38
N VAL A 270 -9.09 -26.44 -3.06
CA VAL A 270 -9.04 -25.15 -2.34
C VAL A 270 -7.66 -24.51 -2.45
N ARG A 271 -6.59 -25.31 -2.38
CA ARG A 271 -5.23 -24.84 -2.58
C ARG A 271 -5.01 -24.37 -4.03
N ALA A 272 -5.45 -25.15 -5.01
CA ALA A 272 -5.36 -24.78 -6.43
C ALA A 272 -6.17 -23.50 -6.74
N ASP A 273 -7.37 -23.36 -6.18
CA ASP A 273 -8.20 -22.15 -6.29
C ASP A 273 -7.51 -20.93 -5.71
N ARG A 274 -6.91 -21.05 -4.53
CA ARG A 274 -6.13 -19.96 -3.95
C ARG A 274 -4.97 -19.55 -4.85
N LEU A 275 -4.18 -20.52 -5.31
CA LEU A 275 -3.01 -20.26 -6.17
C LEU A 275 -3.41 -19.61 -7.49
N ALA A 276 -4.47 -20.07 -8.15
CA ALA A 276 -4.95 -19.48 -9.39
C ALA A 276 -5.33 -18.00 -9.20
N ARG A 277 -6.07 -17.70 -8.13
CA ARG A 277 -6.51 -16.32 -7.80
C ARG A 277 -5.38 -15.35 -7.46
N THR A 278 -4.23 -15.87 -7.06
CA THR A 278 -3.05 -15.05 -6.77
C THR A 278 -2.06 -15.06 -7.95
N GLY A 279 -2.49 -15.43 -9.16
CA GLY A 279 -1.65 -15.42 -10.37
C GLY A 279 -0.70 -16.62 -10.52
N ARG A 280 -0.69 -17.58 -9.58
CA ARG A 280 0.22 -18.74 -9.58
C ARG A 280 -0.28 -19.87 -10.48
N ILE A 281 -0.51 -19.55 -11.74
CA ILE A 281 -1.15 -20.41 -12.74
C ILE A 281 -0.41 -21.75 -12.90
N VAL A 282 0.93 -21.76 -12.95
CA VAL A 282 1.72 -23.00 -13.10
C VAL A 282 1.55 -23.94 -11.90
N ALA A 283 1.58 -23.40 -10.69
CA ALA A 283 1.43 -24.20 -9.47
C ALA A 283 -0.01 -24.72 -9.33
N ALA A 284 -1.00 -23.87 -9.61
CA ALA A 284 -2.40 -24.27 -9.65
C ALA A 284 -2.66 -25.38 -10.69
N ARG A 285 -2.08 -25.25 -11.89
CA ARG A 285 -2.14 -26.25 -12.97
C ARG A 285 -1.57 -27.61 -12.53
N GLY A 286 -0.42 -27.60 -11.85
CA GLY A 286 0.21 -28.81 -11.33
C GLY A 286 -0.67 -29.55 -10.33
N ILE A 287 -1.33 -28.83 -9.41
CA ILE A 287 -2.26 -29.45 -8.45
C ILE A 287 -3.52 -29.95 -9.15
N LEU A 288 -4.10 -29.16 -10.07
CA LEU A 288 -5.31 -29.53 -10.79
C LEU A 288 -5.09 -30.81 -11.63
N ALA A 289 -3.91 -31.01 -12.20
CA ALA A 289 -3.57 -32.21 -12.99
C ALA A 289 -3.66 -33.53 -12.21
N GLU A 290 -3.52 -33.48 -10.88
CA GLU A 290 -3.65 -34.63 -9.98
C GLU A 290 -5.10 -34.87 -9.51
N ILE A 291 -6.02 -33.94 -9.81
CA ILE A 291 -7.43 -33.99 -9.42
C ILE A 291 -8.26 -34.49 -10.60
N PRO A 292 -9.02 -35.60 -10.45
CA PRO A 292 -9.94 -36.05 -11.48
C PRO A 292 -10.96 -34.95 -11.85
N PRO A 293 -11.31 -34.75 -13.14
CA PRO A 293 -12.25 -33.71 -13.52
C PRO A 293 -13.62 -33.83 -12.83
N VAL A 294 -14.07 -32.74 -12.21
CA VAL A 294 -15.36 -32.66 -11.52
C VAL A 294 -16.27 -31.67 -12.26
N ALA A 295 -17.06 -32.20 -13.20
CA ALA A 295 -17.83 -31.37 -14.13
C ALA A 295 -18.89 -30.46 -13.47
N ASP A 296 -19.37 -30.76 -12.26
CA ASP A 296 -20.38 -29.95 -11.56
C ASP A 296 -19.84 -29.24 -10.31
N ASP A 297 -18.51 -29.13 -10.15
CA ASP A 297 -17.90 -28.33 -9.08
C ASP A 297 -17.42 -26.98 -9.64
N LEU A 298 -18.00 -25.91 -9.09
CA LEU A 298 -17.72 -24.54 -9.51
C LEU A 298 -16.27 -24.11 -9.25
N ARG A 299 -15.63 -24.61 -8.18
CA ARG A 299 -14.20 -24.35 -7.91
C ARG A 299 -13.35 -25.04 -8.96
N TYR A 300 -13.64 -26.30 -9.27
CA TYR A 300 -12.91 -27.05 -10.29
C TYR A 300 -12.95 -26.33 -11.63
N ARG A 301 -14.14 -25.94 -12.11
CA ARG A 301 -14.27 -25.24 -13.40
C ARG A 301 -13.58 -23.90 -13.41
N ARG A 302 -13.65 -23.11 -12.33
CA ARG A 302 -12.93 -21.84 -12.25
C ARG A 302 -11.42 -22.05 -12.33
N VAL A 303 -10.85 -22.97 -11.54
CA VAL A 303 -9.41 -23.26 -11.59
C VAL A 303 -9.01 -23.76 -12.97
N ALA A 304 -9.77 -24.71 -13.54
CA ALA A 304 -9.53 -25.22 -14.88
C ALA A 304 -9.51 -24.11 -15.94
N LEU A 305 -10.44 -23.15 -15.83
CA LEU A 305 -10.52 -22.00 -16.72
C LEU A 305 -9.31 -21.07 -16.58
N MET A 306 -8.94 -20.70 -15.35
CA MET A 306 -7.83 -19.78 -15.07
C MET A 306 -6.46 -20.38 -15.42
N VAL A 307 -6.31 -21.70 -15.34
CA VAL A 307 -5.03 -22.38 -15.64
C VAL A 307 -4.92 -22.89 -17.07
N ALA A 308 -5.98 -22.77 -17.87
CA ALA A 308 -5.96 -23.17 -19.27
C ALA A 308 -5.10 -22.22 -20.10
N ASP A 309 -4.25 -22.77 -20.98
CA ASP A 309 -3.53 -21.93 -21.95
C ASP A 309 -4.51 -21.33 -22.98
N GLU A 310 -5.59 -22.07 -23.29
CA GLU A 310 -6.71 -21.62 -24.13
C GLU A 310 -8.04 -21.95 -23.41
N PRO A 311 -8.68 -20.96 -22.77
CA PRO A 311 -9.93 -21.19 -22.04
C PRO A 311 -11.09 -21.56 -22.98
N ASP A 312 -11.86 -22.60 -22.64
CA ASP A 312 -13.03 -23.02 -23.43
C ASP A 312 -14.20 -22.03 -23.23
N PRO A 313 -14.75 -21.43 -24.31
CA PRO A 313 -15.94 -20.57 -24.22
C PRO A 313 -17.13 -21.23 -23.51
N ALA A 314 -17.27 -22.56 -23.57
CA ALA A 314 -18.32 -23.31 -22.87
C ALA A 314 -18.14 -23.28 -21.35
N ASP A 315 -16.90 -23.30 -20.85
CA ASP A 315 -16.61 -23.17 -19.42
C ASP A 315 -16.84 -21.73 -18.93
N VAL A 316 -16.49 -20.74 -19.75
CA VAL A 316 -16.83 -19.33 -19.47
C VAL A 316 -18.34 -19.17 -19.36
N ALA A 317 -19.10 -19.67 -20.35
CA ALA A 317 -20.56 -19.63 -20.33
C ALA A 317 -21.15 -20.34 -19.11
N TRP A 318 -20.56 -21.47 -18.70
CA TRP A 318 -20.98 -22.19 -17.51
C TRP A 318 -20.73 -21.36 -16.24
N LEU A 319 -19.54 -20.77 -16.06
CA LEU A 319 -19.26 -19.94 -14.89
C LEU A 319 -20.15 -18.69 -14.84
N VAL A 320 -20.38 -18.03 -15.97
CA VAL A 320 -21.31 -16.89 -16.08
C VAL A 320 -22.72 -17.28 -15.62
N ALA A 321 -23.16 -18.51 -15.84
CA ALA A 321 -24.47 -19.00 -15.43
C ALA A 321 -24.56 -19.47 -13.97
N HIS A 322 -23.44 -19.90 -13.36
CA HIS A 322 -23.45 -20.57 -12.05
C HIS A 322 -22.71 -19.81 -10.93
N GLU A 323 -21.84 -18.86 -11.26
CA GLU A 323 -21.22 -17.99 -10.26
C GLU A 323 -22.21 -16.90 -9.82
N HIS A 324 -22.32 -16.72 -8.50
CA HIS A 324 -23.22 -15.75 -7.89
C HIS A 324 -22.50 -14.86 -6.86
N SER A 325 -21.23 -15.15 -6.57
CA SER A 325 -20.39 -14.30 -5.75
C SER A 325 -19.64 -13.30 -6.62
N ARG A 326 -19.88 -12.02 -6.35
CA ARG A 326 -19.15 -10.90 -6.92
C ARG A 326 -17.65 -11.01 -6.71
N GLU A 327 -17.22 -11.26 -5.47
CA GLU A 327 -15.81 -11.37 -5.11
C GLU A 327 -15.11 -12.43 -5.99
N ARG A 328 -15.77 -13.56 -6.21
CA ARG A 328 -15.24 -14.61 -7.08
C ARG A 328 -15.31 -14.26 -8.56
N ALA A 329 -16.36 -13.59 -9.02
CA ALA A 329 -16.47 -13.13 -10.40
C ALA A 329 -15.27 -12.25 -10.81
N LEU A 330 -14.89 -11.29 -9.96
CA LEU A 330 -13.76 -10.39 -10.20
C LEU A 330 -12.40 -11.12 -10.29
N GLN A 331 -12.30 -12.32 -9.72
CA GLN A 331 -11.04 -13.06 -9.65
C GLN A 331 -10.69 -13.83 -10.94
N TRP A 332 -11.66 -14.13 -11.81
CA TRP A 332 -11.43 -14.89 -13.04
C TRP A 332 -11.87 -14.16 -14.31
N ILE A 333 -12.68 -13.10 -14.20
CA ILE A 333 -13.23 -12.43 -15.37
C ILE A 333 -12.14 -11.82 -16.26
N TRP A 334 -11.08 -11.28 -15.66
CA TRP A 334 -10.00 -10.63 -16.40
C TRP A 334 -9.18 -11.61 -17.24
N ASP A 335 -9.08 -12.88 -16.82
CA ASP A 335 -8.35 -13.92 -17.53
C ASP A 335 -9.09 -14.41 -18.78
N VAL A 336 -10.41 -14.18 -18.86
CA VAL A 336 -11.26 -14.71 -19.94
C VAL A 336 -12.05 -13.64 -20.68
N ILE A 337 -11.79 -12.37 -20.40
CA ILE A 337 -12.55 -11.27 -21.00
C ILE A 337 -12.40 -11.24 -22.53
N ASP A 338 -11.21 -11.55 -23.04
CA ASP A 338 -10.94 -11.62 -24.48
C ASP A 338 -11.61 -12.83 -25.13
N VAL A 339 -11.65 -13.97 -24.42
CA VAL A 339 -12.39 -15.17 -24.86
C VAL A 339 -13.89 -14.85 -24.94
N ALA A 340 -14.44 -14.18 -23.92
CA ALA A 340 -15.82 -13.76 -23.91
C ALA A 340 -16.12 -12.73 -25.01
N ALA A 341 -15.21 -11.81 -25.29
CA ALA A 341 -15.34 -10.80 -26.35
C ALA A 341 -15.32 -11.40 -27.76
N SER A 342 -14.71 -12.58 -27.94
CA SER A 342 -14.61 -13.24 -29.26
C SER A 342 -15.95 -13.80 -29.80
N ASP A 343 -16.95 -14.00 -28.93
CA ASP A 343 -18.29 -14.45 -29.32
C ASP A 343 -19.36 -13.43 -28.86
N PRO A 344 -20.14 -12.83 -29.79
CA PRO A 344 -21.12 -11.79 -29.44
C PRO A 344 -22.20 -12.25 -28.44
N GLY A 345 -22.57 -13.54 -28.47
CA GLY A 345 -23.57 -14.10 -27.55
C GLY A 345 -23.02 -14.25 -26.14
N LEU A 346 -21.80 -14.77 -26.02
CA LEU A 346 -21.07 -14.89 -24.76
C LEU A 346 -20.73 -13.52 -24.18
N ALA A 347 -20.29 -12.56 -25.01
CA ALA A 347 -20.07 -11.19 -24.60
C ALA A 347 -21.36 -10.58 -24.00
N ALA A 348 -22.51 -10.76 -24.66
CA ALA A 348 -23.79 -10.27 -24.16
C ALA A 348 -24.22 -10.92 -22.84
N ALA A 349 -24.05 -12.24 -22.70
CA ALA A 349 -24.35 -12.97 -21.46
C ALA A 349 -23.44 -12.51 -20.32
N THR A 350 -22.14 -12.39 -20.58
CA THR A 350 -21.13 -11.96 -19.62
C THR A 350 -21.35 -10.52 -19.17
N ARG A 351 -21.64 -9.59 -20.09
CA ARG A 351 -22.03 -8.21 -19.74
C ARG A 351 -23.24 -8.18 -18.81
N SER A 352 -24.28 -8.96 -19.13
CA SER A 352 -25.49 -9.02 -18.30
C SER A 352 -25.22 -9.55 -16.90
N PHE A 353 -24.38 -10.58 -16.79
CA PHE A 353 -23.92 -11.12 -15.52
C PHE A 353 -23.15 -10.08 -14.70
N LEU A 354 -22.15 -9.43 -15.29
CA LEU A 354 -21.32 -8.43 -14.60
C LEU A 354 -22.14 -7.20 -14.18
N LEU A 355 -23.06 -6.73 -15.03
CA LEU A 355 -23.98 -5.65 -14.67
C LEU A 355 -24.83 -6.01 -13.46
N ALA A 356 -25.32 -7.24 -13.37
CA ALA A 356 -26.07 -7.69 -12.19
C ALA A 356 -25.21 -7.68 -10.92
N GLN A 357 -23.91 -7.96 -11.03
CA GLN A 357 -22.99 -7.92 -9.89
C GLN A 357 -22.73 -6.50 -9.39
N THR A 358 -22.94 -5.44 -10.19
CA THR A 358 -22.74 -4.05 -9.73
C THR A 358 -23.73 -3.61 -8.64
N VAL A 359 -24.88 -4.28 -8.53
CA VAL A 359 -25.95 -3.91 -7.58
C VAL A 359 -25.50 -4.12 -6.14
N GLY A 360 -25.31 -3.04 -5.39
CA GLY A 360 -24.80 -3.09 -4.01
C GLY A 360 -23.31 -3.41 -3.92
N ALA A 361 -22.55 -3.20 -5.00
CA ALA A 361 -21.09 -3.26 -4.97
C ALA A 361 -20.50 -2.02 -4.31
N PRO A 362 -19.43 -2.17 -3.51
CA PRO A 362 -18.58 -1.04 -3.14
C PRO A 362 -18.12 -0.28 -4.39
N PRO A 363 -17.90 1.04 -4.33
CA PRO A 363 -17.57 1.86 -5.50
C PRO A 363 -16.41 1.33 -6.34
N LEU A 364 -15.32 0.87 -5.71
CA LEU A 364 -14.17 0.30 -6.42
C LEU A 364 -14.55 -0.96 -7.21
N GLU A 365 -15.17 -1.95 -6.56
CA GLU A 365 -15.62 -3.18 -7.22
C GLU A 365 -16.67 -2.91 -8.32
N ALA A 366 -17.58 -1.97 -8.07
CA ALA A 366 -18.57 -1.56 -9.06
C ALA A 366 -17.92 -0.94 -10.30
N SER A 367 -16.90 -0.09 -10.10
CA SER A 367 -16.09 0.48 -11.17
C SER A 367 -15.38 -0.61 -11.97
N ASP A 368 -14.71 -1.56 -11.31
CA ASP A 368 -13.99 -2.66 -11.98
C ASP A 368 -14.92 -3.53 -12.83
N LEU A 369 -16.12 -3.84 -12.32
CA LEU A 369 -17.14 -4.55 -13.08
C LEU A 369 -17.60 -3.77 -14.31
N LEU A 370 -17.76 -2.45 -14.21
CA LEU A 370 -18.14 -1.59 -15.33
C LEU A 370 -17.03 -1.52 -16.38
N VAL A 371 -15.75 -1.50 -15.98
CA VAL A 371 -14.61 -1.61 -16.91
C VAL A 371 -14.69 -2.90 -17.69
N ALA A 372 -14.96 -4.03 -17.03
CA ALA A 372 -15.12 -5.31 -17.72
C ALA A 372 -16.32 -5.29 -18.69
N VAL A 373 -17.44 -4.65 -18.31
CA VAL A 373 -18.59 -4.46 -19.21
C VAL A 373 -18.23 -3.59 -20.42
N ALA A 374 -17.47 -2.51 -20.23
CA ALA A 374 -17.02 -1.63 -21.31
C ALA A 374 -16.14 -2.39 -22.32
N ARG A 375 -15.18 -3.19 -21.84
CA ARG A 375 -14.30 -4.02 -22.70
C ARG A 375 -15.06 -5.07 -23.51
N LEU A 376 -16.16 -5.58 -22.98
CA LEU A 376 -17.03 -6.50 -23.69
C LEU A 376 -17.97 -5.78 -24.67
N THR A 377 -18.00 -4.44 -24.72
CA THR A 377 -18.95 -3.67 -25.54
C THR A 377 -18.30 -3.24 -26.86
N GLU A 378 -18.81 -3.76 -27.98
CA GLU A 378 -18.26 -3.48 -29.32
C GLU A 378 -18.47 -2.04 -29.79
N ASP A 379 -19.58 -1.41 -29.39
CA ASP A 379 -19.88 -0.03 -29.76
C ASP A 379 -19.00 0.92 -28.95
N GLU A 380 -18.05 1.58 -29.60
CA GLU A 380 -17.04 2.43 -28.95
C GLU A 380 -17.65 3.60 -28.16
N ASP A 381 -18.74 4.19 -28.65
CA ASP A 381 -19.44 5.28 -27.95
C ASP A 381 -20.12 4.76 -26.67
N ALA A 382 -20.76 3.59 -26.73
CA ALA A 382 -21.31 2.92 -25.55
C ALA A 382 -20.23 2.49 -24.56
N ALA A 383 -19.12 1.92 -25.04
CA ALA A 383 -17.99 1.54 -24.19
C ALA A 383 -17.41 2.76 -23.45
N ARG A 384 -17.19 3.87 -24.18
CA ARG A 384 -16.76 5.16 -23.63
C ARG A 384 -17.74 5.72 -22.60
N ALA A 385 -19.04 5.60 -22.85
CA ALA A 385 -20.05 5.97 -21.85
C ALA A 385 -20.02 5.09 -20.59
N ILE A 386 -19.73 3.79 -20.74
CA ILE A 386 -19.58 2.87 -19.61
C ILE A 386 -18.31 3.17 -18.81
N TYR A 387 -17.19 3.52 -19.45
CA TYR A 387 -16.00 4.03 -18.75
C TYR A 387 -16.31 5.31 -17.97
N GLY A 388 -17.09 6.23 -18.53
CA GLY A 388 -17.58 7.41 -17.81
C GLY A 388 -18.43 7.05 -16.59
N ALA A 389 -19.26 6.01 -16.68
CA ALA A 389 -20.01 5.50 -15.53
C ALA A 389 -19.11 4.86 -14.47
N ALA A 390 -18.08 4.08 -14.88
CA ALA A 390 -17.08 3.54 -13.98
C ALA A 390 -16.33 4.65 -13.23
N ALA A 391 -15.86 5.68 -13.96
CA ALA A 391 -15.23 6.86 -13.39
C ALA A 391 -16.14 7.57 -12.37
N ALA A 392 -17.41 7.79 -12.72
CA ALA A 392 -18.37 8.45 -11.83
C ALA A 392 -18.64 7.66 -10.55
N VAL A 393 -18.72 6.32 -10.65
CA VAL A 393 -18.91 5.45 -9.49
C VAL A 393 -17.67 5.47 -8.59
N LEU A 394 -16.46 5.33 -9.16
CA LEU A 394 -15.22 5.40 -8.40
C LEU A 394 -15.05 6.76 -7.72
N ALA A 395 -15.29 7.85 -8.46
CA ALA A 395 -15.24 9.22 -7.94
C ALA A 395 -16.24 9.45 -6.79
N ALA A 396 -17.44 8.87 -6.86
CA ALA A 396 -18.44 8.95 -5.79
C ALA A 396 -18.05 8.15 -4.54
N GLY A 397 -17.10 7.21 -4.66
CA GLY A 397 -16.54 6.44 -3.56
C GLY A 397 -15.37 7.11 -2.85
N LEU A 398 -14.84 8.20 -3.39
CA LEU A 398 -13.77 8.97 -2.78
C LEU A 398 -14.23 9.55 -1.45
N SER A 399 -13.36 9.50 -0.44
CA SER A 399 -13.62 10.04 0.89
C SER A 399 -13.52 11.57 0.93
N GLY A 400 -12.79 12.16 -0.03
CA GLY A 400 -12.42 13.57 -0.04
C GLY A 400 -11.14 13.88 0.73
N ASP A 401 -10.56 12.88 1.41
CA ASP A 401 -9.21 12.95 1.98
C ASP A 401 -8.20 12.52 0.91
N PRO A 402 -7.33 13.43 0.44
CA PRO A 402 -6.36 13.11 -0.58
C PRO A 402 -5.45 11.94 -0.25
N VAL A 403 -5.12 11.71 1.03
CA VAL A 403 -4.17 10.66 1.37
C VAL A 403 -4.84 9.28 1.38
N ARG A 404 -6.05 9.21 1.91
CA ARG A 404 -6.87 7.99 1.86
C ARG A 404 -7.21 7.59 0.43
N ASP A 405 -7.49 8.59 -0.40
CA ASP A 405 -7.92 8.40 -1.79
C ASP A 405 -6.75 8.25 -2.78
N LYS A 406 -5.51 8.50 -2.34
CA LYS A 406 -4.29 8.53 -3.17
C LYS A 406 -4.18 7.35 -4.14
N GLY A 407 -4.45 6.14 -3.65
CA GLY A 407 -4.34 4.91 -4.45
C GLY A 407 -5.35 4.80 -5.60
N LEU A 408 -6.40 5.62 -5.59
CA LEU A 408 -7.50 5.58 -6.56
C LEU A 408 -7.34 6.62 -7.68
N TYR A 409 -6.51 7.65 -7.49
CA TYR A 409 -6.35 8.74 -8.46
C TYR A 409 -5.80 8.28 -9.80
N GLY A 410 -4.86 7.34 -9.81
CA GLY A 410 -4.35 6.75 -11.05
C GLY A 410 -5.45 6.04 -11.84
N ALA A 411 -6.18 5.14 -11.17
CA ALA A 411 -7.29 4.42 -11.79
C ALA A 411 -8.40 5.37 -12.27
N LEU A 412 -8.75 6.41 -11.49
CA LEU A 412 -9.75 7.38 -11.89
C LEU A 412 -9.31 8.23 -13.09
N ALA A 413 -8.04 8.64 -13.15
CA ALA A 413 -7.48 9.35 -14.30
C ALA A 413 -7.51 8.49 -15.57
N ASP A 414 -7.12 7.22 -15.48
CA ASP A 414 -7.19 6.27 -16.59
C ASP A 414 -8.64 6.12 -17.09
N LEU A 415 -9.61 6.01 -16.17
CA LEU A 415 -11.04 5.95 -16.53
C LEU A 415 -11.54 7.24 -17.19
N TYR A 416 -11.07 8.41 -16.76
CA TYR A 416 -11.41 9.66 -17.42
C TYR A 416 -10.86 9.73 -18.85
N GLU A 417 -9.62 9.28 -19.11
CA GLU A 417 -9.09 9.20 -20.47
C GLU A 417 -9.89 8.24 -21.35
N GLU A 418 -10.20 7.02 -20.86
CA GLU A 418 -11.02 6.04 -21.59
C GLU A 418 -12.45 6.55 -21.85
N ALA A 419 -12.97 7.39 -20.94
CA ALA A 419 -14.24 8.09 -21.11
C ALA A 419 -14.17 9.28 -22.09
N GLY A 420 -12.99 9.64 -22.61
CA GLY A 420 -12.76 10.82 -23.43
C GLY A 420 -12.83 12.15 -22.66
N LEU A 421 -12.75 12.09 -21.33
CA LEU A 421 -12.80 13.21 -20.40
C LEU A 421 -11.40 13.69 -20.01
N ARG A 422 -10.55 13.92 -21.02
CA ARG A 422 -9.13 14.28 -20.85
C ARG A 422 -8.88 15.46 -19.92
N ASP A 423 -9.68 16.52 -20.04
CA ASP A 423 -9.52 17.69 -19.17
C ASP A 423 -9.75 17.33 -17.69
N ALA A 424 -10.71 16.44 -17.40
CA ALA A 424 -10.96 15.97 -16.03
C ALA A 424 -9.82 15.07 -15.51
N ALA A 425 -9.21 14.24 -16.37
CA ALA A 425 -8.03 13.46 -16.03
C ALA A 425 -6.86 14.38 -15.67
N ILE A 426 -6.61 15.40 -16.48
CA ILE A 426 -5.55 16.39 -16.25
C ILE A 426 -5.81 17.16 -14.96
N ASP A 427 -7.01 17.67 -14.74
CA ASP A 427 -7.35 18.45 -13.54
C ASP A 427 -7.14 17.61 -12.27
N LEU A 428 -7.62 16.37 -12.26
CA LEU A 428 -7.38 15.41 -11.16
C LEU A 428 -5.89 15.20 -10.90
N LEU A 429 -5.10 15.00 -11.95
CA LEU A 429 -3.67 14.73 -11.84
C LEU A 429 -2.87 15.98 -11.44
N VAL A 430 -3.29 17.17 -11.84
CA VAL A 430 -2.73 18.45 -11.37
C VAL A 430 -2.97 18.61 -9.87
N ASP A 431 -4.18 18.35 -9.40
CA ASP A 431 -4.52 18.39 -7.99
C ASP A 431 -3.73 17.32 -7.21
N ALA A 432 -3.59 16.11 -7.75
CA ALA A 432 -2.80 15.04 -7.14
C ALA A 432 -1.31 15.41 -7.04
N VAL A 433 -0.72 16.01 -8.08
CA VAL A 433 0.67 16.51 -8.04
C VAL A 433 0.83 17.64 -7.02
N ALA A 434 -0.16 18.51 -6.89
CA ALA A 434 -0.13 19.58 -5.89
C ALA A 434 -0.20 19.04 -4.45
N ALA A 435 -0.99 18.00 -4.23
CA ALA A 435 -1.11 17.32 -2.94
C ALA A 435 0.11 16.44 -2.61
N PHE A 436 0.74 15.85 -3.63
CA PHE A 436 1.83 14.87 -3.47
C PHE A 436 3.01 15.20 -4.40
N PRO A 437 3.80 16.25 -4.10
CA PRO A 437 4.85 16.77 -5.00
C PRO A 437 6.07 15.86 -5.17
N ASP A 438 6.18 14.79 -4.37
CA ASP A 438 7.24 13.78 -4.45
C ASP A 438 6.69 12.41 -4.91
N GLU A 439 5.40 12.31 -5.25
CA GLU A 439 4.81 11.08 -5.76
C GLU A 439 5.07 10.93 -7.27
N MET A 440 6.02 10.07 -7.60
CA MET A 440 6.42 9.77 -8.97
C MET A 440 5.24 9.41 -9.88
N THR A 441 4.30 8.60 -9.39
CA THR A 441 3.21 8.06 -10.22
C THR A 441 2.29 9.15 -10.78
N PHE A 442 2.03 10.21 -10.04
CA PHE A 442 1.19 11.33 -10.51
C PHE A 442 1.92 12.21 -11.52
N HIS A 443 3.21 12.49 -11.29
CA HIS A 443 4.04 13.18 -12.28
C HIS A 443 4.14 12.37 -13.59
N TYR A 444 4.29 11.05 -13.49
CA TYR A 444 4.33 10.15 -14.64
C TYR A 444 3.01 10.16 -15.41
N ALA A 445 1.88 10.06 -14.72
CA ALA A 445 0.55 10.03 -15.33
C ALA A 445 0.20 11.38 -15.98
N LEU A 446 0.49 12.50 -15.29
CA LEU A 446 0.24 13.85 -15.81
C LEU A 446 1.07 14.14 -17.06
N ALA A 447 2.33 13.68 -17.09
CA ALA A 447 3.14 13.78 -18.29
C ALA A 447 2.50 13.04 -19.49
N GLY A 448 1.99 11.83 -19.26
CA GLY A 448 1.24 11.08 -20.29
C GLY A 448 0.03 11.84 -20.79
N ALA A 449 -0.84 12.30 -19.88
CA ALA A 449 -2.04 13.05 -20.23
C ALA A 449 -1.74 14.34 -21.01
N TRP A 450 -0.64 15.04 -20.67
CA TRP A 450 -0.20 16.23 -21.42
C TRP A 450 0.43 15.91 -22.78
N ILE A 451 1.12 14.78 -22.94
CA ILE A 451 1.54 14.30 -24.28
C ILE A 451 0.31 14.12 -25.16
N ASP A 452 -0.69 13.38 -24.66
CA ASP A 452 -1.91 13.07 -25.41
C ASP A 452 -2.75 14.32 -25.71
N ALA A 453 -2.72 15.31 -24.82
CA ALA A 453 -3.33 16.63 -25.01
C ALA A 453 -2.56 17.54 -26.01
N GLY A 454 -1.42 17.12 -26.55
CA GLY A 454 -0.60 17.94 -27.43
C GLY A 454 0.11 19.09 -26.71
N ARG A 455 0.42 18.91 -25.42
CA ARG A 455 1.11 19.85 -24.52
C ARG A 455 2.48 19.31 -24.08
N PRO A 456 3.40 19.02 -25.03
CA PRO A 456 4.60 18.25 -24.73
C PRO A 456 5.63 19.02 -23.88
N ASP A 457 5.67 20.35 -23.96
CA ASP A 457 6.59 21.15 -23.14
C ASP A 457 6.23 21.07 -21.65
N GLU A 458 4.94 21.15 -21.30
CA GLU A 458 4.49 20.91 -19.93
C GLU A 458 4.74 19.45 -19.51
N ALA A 459 4.53 18.49 -20.42
CA ALA A 459 4.80 17.08 -20.14
C ALA A 459 6.27 16.82 -19.78
N VAL A 460 7.23 17.46 -20.48
CA VAL A 460 8.67 17.31 -20.18
C VAL A 460 8.97 17.72 -18.74
N ALA A 461 8.37 18.80 -18.23
CA ALA A 461 8.61 19.24 -16.86
C ALA A 461 8.18 18.18 -15.83
N GLN A 462 6.99 17.58 -16.02
CA GLN A 462 6.48 16.54 -15.13
C GLN A 462 7.24 15.24 -15.29
N ALA A 463 7.58 14.83 -16.50
CA ALA A 463 8.36 13.61 -16.74
C ALA A 463 9.77 13.71 -16.14
N ARG A 464 10.41 14.89 -16.17
CA ARG A 464 11.68 15.13 -15.46
C ARG A 464 11.51 14.99 -13.95
N ARG A 465 10.42 15.50 -13.40
CA ARG A 465 10.13 15.36 -11.96
C ARG A 465 9.88 13.91 -11.60
N ALA A 466 9.06 13.18 -12.38
CA ALA A 466 8.84 11.74 -12.22
C ALA A 466 10.15 10.97 -12.20
N LEU A 467 11.07 11.24 -13.13
CA LEU A 467 12.40 10.60 -13.14
C LEU A 467 13.23 10.97 -11.90
N ALA A 468 13.21 12.24 -11.48
CA ALA A 468 13.99 12.70 -10.32
C ALA A 468 13.58 12.02 -9.02
N VAL A 469 12.28 11.79 -8.80
CA VAL A 469 11.74 11.16 -7.57
C VAL A 469 11.51 9.64 -7.73
N SER A 470 11.84 9.06 -8.89
CA SER A 470 11.70 7.61 -9.12
C SER A 470 12.81 6.78 -8.49
N TYR A 471 12.46 5.57 -8.08
CA TYR A 471 13.33 4.58 -7.45
C TYR A 471 13.18 3.20 -8.12
N GLY A 472 14.15 2.31 -7.95
CA GLY A 472 14.12 0.95 -8.51
C GLY A 472 13.81 0.91 -10.02
N ASP A 473 13.02 -0.10 -10.43
CA ASP A 473 12.57 -0.27 -11.81
C ASP A 473 11.75 0.93 -12.35
N ASN A 474 11.16 1.74 -11.47
CA ASN A 474 10.40 2.92 -11.90
C ASN A 474 11.29 3.96 -12.58
N ARG A 475 12.61 3.96 -12.32
CA ARG A 475 13.54 4.85 -13.06
C ARG A 475 13.52 4.57 -14.55
N LEU A 476 13.42 3.30 -14.96
CA LEU A 476 13.37 2.92 -16.38
C LEU A 476 12.07 3.37 -17.04
N ARG A 477 10.93 3.15 -16.36
CA ARG A 477 9.62 3.61 -16.83
C ARG A 477 9.53 5.14 -16.87
N SER A 478 10.06 5.85 -15.89
CA SER A 478 10.10 7.33 -15.89
C SER A 478 11.05 7.89 -16.95
N ALA A 479 12.18 7.23 -17.21
CA ALA A 479 13.08 7.60 -18.31
C ALA A 479 12.39 7.43 -19.66
N HIS A 480 11.65 6.34 -19.85
CA HIS A 480 10.82 6.14 -21.04
C HIS A 480 9.81 7.27 -21.23
N ARG A 481 9.07 7.63 -20.17
CA ARG A 481 8.09 8.72 -20.23
C ARG A 481 8.72 10.08 -20.55
N LEU A 482 9.90 10.36 -20.00
CA LEU A 482 10.65 11.57 -20.33
C LEU A 482 11.10 11.57 -21.79
N ALA A 483 11.57 10.44 -22.31
CA ALA A 483 11.95 10.32 -23.72
C ALA A 483 10.75 10.54 -24.65
N GLU A 484 9.57 9.98 -24.33
CA GLU A 484 8.32 10.24 -25.07
C GLU A 484 7.96 11.74 -25.07
N ALA A 485 8.00 12.38 -23.89
CA ALA A 485 7.69 13.81 -23.77
C ALA A 485 8.67 14.68 -24.58
N LEU A 486 9.97 14.37 -24.51
CA LEU A 486 11.02 15.07 -25.26
C LEU A 486 10.84 14.87 -26.77
N ALA A 487 10.56 13.65 -27.22
CA ALA A 487 10.29 13.36 -28.62
C ALA A 487 9.05 14.11 -29.13
N ALA A 488 7.95 14.11 -28.37
CA ALA A 488 6.74 14.86 -28.69
C ALA A 488 6.98 16.39 -28.73
N ALA A 489 7.93 16.90 -27.94
CA ALA A 489 8.38 18.29 -27.98
C ALA A 489 9.35 18.60 -29.14
N GLY A 490 9.67 17.63 -29.99
CA GLY A 490 10.64 17.77 -31.09
C GLY A 490 12.10 17.76 -30.64
N ARG A 491 12.38 17.40 -29.39
CA ARG A 491 13.71 17.39 -28.75
C ARG A 491 14.32 15.98 -28.82
N VAL A 492 14.38 15.43 -30.04
CA VAL A 492 14.74 14.02 -30.31
C VAL A 492 16.13 13.66 -29.78
N ASP A 493 17.12 14.52 -29.95
CA ASP A 493 18.49 14.27 -29.47
C ASP A 493 18.55 14.11 -27.93
N GLU A 494 17.76 14.91 -27.21
CA GLU A 494 17.66 14.78 -25.75
C GLU A 494 16.92 13.51 -25.35
N ALA A 495 15.87 13.13 -26.09
CA ALA A 495 15.14 11.88 -25.85
C ALA A 495 16.07 10.67 -25.99
N VAL A 496 16.87 10.63 -27.07
CA VAL A 496 17.88 9.57 -27.29
C VAL A 496 18.91 9.56 -26.16
N GLY A 497 19.40 10.73 -25.72
CA GLY A 497 20.34 10.83 -24.60
C GLY A 497 19.80 10.23 -23.30
N VAL A 498 18.53 10.51 -22.96
CA VAL A 498 17.85 9.94 -21.78
C VAL A 498 17.75 8.41 -21.89
N ILE A 499 17.40 7.89 -23.07
CA ILE A 499 17.29 6.45 -23.29
C ILE A 499 18.66 5.78 -23.16
N ASP A 500 19.70 6.34 -23.79
CA ASP A 500 21.06 5.79 -23.76
C ASP A 500 21.62 5.76 -22.32
N GLU A 501 21.38 6.82 -21.54
CA GLU A 501 21.75 6.86 -20.12
C GLU A 501 21.01 5.79 -19.30
N ALA A 502 19.70 5.66 -19.49
CA ALA A 502 18.88 4.68 -18.78
C ALA A 502 19.30 3.23 -19.12
N LEU A 503 19.57 2.94 -20.39
CA LEU A 503 20.03 1.62 -20.83
C LEU A 503 21.45 1.31 -20.33
N ALA A 504 22.36 2.30 -20.31
CA ALA A 504 23.72 2.11 -19.83
C ALA A 504 23.79 1.88 -18.31
N GLY A 505 22.90 2.50 -17.54
CA GLY A 505 22.82 2.35 -16.09
C GLY A 505 22.01 1.13 -15.61
N ALA A 506 21.31 0.44 -16.51
CA ALA A 506 20.43 -0.66 -16.14
C ALA A 506 21.20 -1.97 -15.86
N VAL A 507 20.80 -2.65 -14.79
CA VAL A 507 21.20 -4.05 -14.56
C VAL A 507 20.23 -4.95 -15.32
N VAL A 508 20.74 -5.87 -16.14
CA VAL A 508 19.94 -6.77 -16.96
C VAL A 508 19.73 -8.09 -16.21
N PRO A 509 18.48 -8.50 -15.95
CA PRO A 509 18.19 -9.82 -15.38
C PRO A 509 18.59 -10.96 -16.32
N PRO A 510 18.97 -12.14 -15.78
CA PRO A 510 19.08 -13.36 -16.59
C PRO A 510 17.78 -13.64 -17.36
N ASP A 511 17.91 -14.24 -18.55
CA ASP A 511 16.77 -14.46 -19.48
C ASP A 511 15.67 -15.38 -18.90
N ASP A 512 15.99 -16.18 -17.89
CA ASP A 512 15.08 -17.10 -17.21
C ASP A 512 14.29 -16.47 -16.05
N VAL A 513 14.52 -15.19 -15.73
CA VAL A 513 13.86 -14.47 -14.63
C VAL A 513 12.70 -13.59 -15.14
N GLN A 514 11.48 -13.86 -14.69
CA GLN A 514 10.27 -13.06 -14.94
C GLN A 514 10.14 -11.90 -13.94
N VAL A 515 10.93 -10.84 -14.15
CA VAL A 515 10.77 -9.55 -13.45
C VAL A 515 10.31 -8.45 -14.41
N ARG A 516 9.94 -7.27 -13.89
CA ARG A 516 9.42 -6.15 -14.72
C ARG A 516 10.50 -5.46 -15.55
N THR A 517 11.75 -5.50 -15.11
CA THR A 517 12.91 -4.82 -15.72
C THR A 517 13.05 -5.09 -17.24
N PRO A 518 13.03 -6.33 -17.76
CA PRO A 518 13.21 -6.61 -19.18
C PRO A 518 12.17 -5.94 -20.06
N ARG A 519 10.91 -5.87 -19.62
CA ARG A 519 9.83 -5.18 -20.32
C ARG A 519 10.10 -3.68 -20.48
N TYR A 520 10.63 -3.02 -19.45
CA TYR A 520 10.97 -1.60 -19.53
C TYR A 520 12.20 -1.35 -20.41
N LEU A 521 13.19 -2.25 -20.36
CA LEU A 521 14.35 -2.19 -21.26
C LEU A 521 13.96 -2.39 -22.71
N GLU A 522 13.06 -3.32 -23.01
CA GLU A 522 12.53 -3.53 -24.35
C GLU A 522 11.77 -2.29 -24.86
N ALA A 523 10.91 -1.70 -24.03
CA ALA A 523 10.19 -0.47 -24.38
C ALA A 523 11.16 0.67 -24.73
N LEU A 524 12.21 0.88 -23.92
CA LEU A 524 13.25 1.88 -24.18
C LEU A 524 13.99 1.60 -25.50
N ARG A 525 14.41 0.35 -25.74
CA ARG A 525 15.09 -0.04 -26.99
C ARG A 525 14.21 0.19 -28.21
N ARG A 526 12.92 -0.15 -28.11
CA ARG A 526 11.94 0.06 -29.18
C ARG A 526 11.80 1.55 -29.51
N LEU A 527 11.55 2.39 -28.49
CA LEU A 527 11.44 3.84 -28.68
C LEU A 527 12.72 4.43 -29.27
N ARG A 528 13.90 3.96 -28.84
CA ARG A 528 15.19 4.39 -29.41
C ARG A 528 15.29 4.08 -30.91
N GLY A 529 14.88 2.89 -31.33
CA GLY A 529 14.85 2.49 -32.74
C GLY A 529 13.90 3.37 -33.56
N GLU A 530 12.69 3.60 -33.04
CA GLU A 530 11.69 4.49 -33.67
C GLU A 530 12.25 5.91 -33.87
N LEU A 531 12.95 6.47 -32.88
CA LEU A 531 13.58 7.79 -32.96
C LEU A 531 14.79 7.85 -33.91
N ALA A 532 15.49 6.73 -34.10
CA ALA A 532 16.59 6.61 -35.05
C ALA A 532 16.10 6.37 -36.49
N GLY A 533 14.82 6.04 -36.68
CA GLY A 533 14.24 5.66 -37.97
C GLY A 533 14.56 4.23 -38.40
N GLU A 534 14.79 3.34 -37.43
CA GLU A 534 15.14 1.91 -37.61
C GLU A 534 13.94 0.97 -37.61
#